data_AF-A0A7S3VLF1-F1
#
_entry.id   AF-A0A7S3VLF1-F1
#
_cell.length_a   1.000
_cell.length_b   1.000
_cell.length_c   1.000
_cell.angle_alpha   90.00
_cell.angle_beta   90.00
_cell.angle_gamma   90.00
#
_symmetry.space_group_name_H-M   'P 1'
#
loop_
_entity.id
_entity.type
_entity.pdbx_description
1 polymer ?
#
loop_
_entity_poly.entity_id
_entity_poly.type
_entity_poly.pdbx_seq_one_letter_code
_entity_poly.pdbx_strand_id
1 'polypeptide(L)'
;RDGEEATAQGCAQPGSGAPAPADVDSGSGNGPAGGVGATMPAPAASSGKGDGVTRRDGGKHVHTSAARLAAVHVVTAQEAEEGKFSIEDVVLPMPGVRVQYPKHSTRDVYMTTAAQDGVDLELRSPPAHKMRVFALEALGGDYRRVVMRPRGFEWELIRYSDPNDDSLLQSPLERLHQLQQQQQLQEAGP
;
A
#
# COMPACT_ATOMS: atom_id res chain seq x y z
N ARG A 1 -38.14 -32.18 -39.75
CA ARG A 1 -36.81 -31.63 -40.09
C ARG A 1 -36.17 -31.32 -38.76
N ASP A 2 -35.34 -32.26 -38.36
CA ASP A 2 -35.14 -32.67 -36.98
C ASP A 2 -33.70 -32.30 -36.57
N GLY A 3 -33.41 -32.34 -35.28
CA GLY A 3 -32.23 -31.71 -34.69
C GLY A 3 -32.57 -31.23 -33.27
N GLU A 4 -33.05 -32.12 -32.40
CA GLU A 4 -32.31 -33.21 -31.73
C GLU A 4 -31.67 -32.71 -30.44
N GLU A 5 -32.20 -33.25 -29.35
CA GLU A 5 -31.88 -32.94 -27.96
C GLU A 5 -30.77 -33.87 -27.48
N ALA A 6 -29.76 -33.33 -26.78
CA ALA A 6 -28.69 -34.13 -26.19
C ALA A 6 -28.58 -33.83 -24.68
N THR A 7 -29.01 -34.80 -23.88
CA THR A 7 -29.07 -34.73 -22.41
C THR A 7 -28.13 -35.76 -21.78
N ALA A 8 -27.58 -35.41 -20.60
CA ALA A 8 -27.05 -36.28 -19.53
C ALA A 8 -25.54 -36.64 -19.46
N GLN A 9 -25.04 -36.53 -18.21
CA GLN A 9 -24.11 -37.43 -17.47
C GLN A 9 -22.65 -37.61 -17.98
N GLY A 10 -21.62 -37.72 -17.12
CA GLY A 10 -21.57 -37.55 -15.67
C GLY A 10 -20.27 -38.10 -15.02
N CYS A 11 -20.01 -37.68 -13.77
CA CYS A 11 -19.19 -38.33 -12.72
C CYS A 11 -17.66 -38.56 -12.86
N ALA A 12 -17.00 -38.33 -11.70
CA ALA A 12 -15.81 -39.02 -11.13
C ALA A 12 -14.36 -38.53 -11.42
N GLN A 13 -13.78 -37.86 -10.41
CA GLN A 13 -12.42 -38.15 -9.88
C GLN A 13 -12.51 -39.41 -8.97
N PRO A 14 -11.46 -40.21 -8.65
CA PRO A 14 -10.25 -39.76 -7.91
C PRO A 14 -8.91 -40.54 -8.11
N GLY A 15 -7.86 -40.10 -7.40
CA GLY A 15 -6.57 -40.78 -7.19
C GLY A 15 -5.48 -39.74 -6.82
N SER A 16 -4.94 -39.62 -5.59
CA SER A 16 -4.54 -40.57 -4.54
C SER A 16 -3.35 -41.45 -4.94
N GLY A 17 -2.16 -41.12 -4.41
CA GLY A 17 -0.87 -41.70 -4.84
C GLY A 17 0.34 -41.35 -3.95
N ALA A 18 0.28 -41.77 -2.68
CA ALA A 18 1.41 -41.98 -1.76
C ALA A 18 1.06 -43.24 -0.94
N PRO A 19 2.00 -44.03 -0.35
CA PRO A 19 3.34 -43.65 0.14
C PRO A 19 4.47 -44.70 -0.11
N ALA A 20 5.70 -44.44 0.38
CA ALA A 20 6.65 -45.46 0.87
C ALA A 20 7.83 -44.84 1.66
N PRO A 21 8.21 -45.35 2.85
CA PRO A 21 9.43 -44.98 3.58
C PRO A 21 10.46 -46.14 3.69
N ALA A 22 11.74 -45.79 3.81
CA ALA A 22 12.91 -46.61 4.15
C ALA A 22 14.09 -45.65 4.44
N ASP A 23 15.10 -45.89 5.29
CA ASP A 23 15.33 -46.94 6.29
C ASP A 23 16.29 -46.40 7.38
N VAL A 24 16.59 -47.19 8.41
CA VAL A 24 17.35 -46.81 9.62
C VAL A 24 18.82 -47.22 9.56
N ASP A 25 19.75 -46.41 10.07
CA ASP A 25 20.95 -46.92 10.78
C ASP A 25 21.52 -45.92 11.82
N SER A 26 22.30 -46.43 12.80
CA SER A 26 22.81 -45.75 14.00
C SER A 26 24.34 -45.80 14.09
N GLY A 27 25.01 -44.79 14.69
CA GLY A 27 26.47 -44.92 14.91
C GLY A 27 27.25 -43.75 15.55
N SER A 28 27.21 -43.65 16.88
CA SER A 28 28.32 -43.35 17.84
C SER A 28 29.52 -42.42 17.49
N GLY A 29 29.89 -41.50 18.42
CA GLY A 29 31.33 -41.21 18.68
C GLY A 29 31.78 -39.79 19.09
N ASN A 30 31.88 -39.53 20.40
CA ASN A 30 32.82 -38.65 21.16
C ASN A 30 33.20 -37.19 20.72
N GLY A 31 33.20 -36.25 21.71
CA GLY A 31 33.86 -34.93 21.67
C GLY A 31 35.27 -34.95 22.30
N PRO A 32 35.73 -33.96 23.11
CA PRO A 32 35.31 -32.55 23.30
C PRO A 32 36.48 -31.51 23.42
N ALA A 33 36.20 -30.19 23.32
CA ALA A 33 36.96 -29.05 23.91
C ALA A 33 36.32 -27.69 23.46
N GLY A 34 36.32 -26.58 24.20
CA GLY A 34 36.69 -26.29 25.61
C GLY A 34 36.80 -24.77 25.89
N GLY A 35 36.24 -24.28 27.02
CA GLY A 35 36.40 -22.89 27.54
C GLY A 35 35.74 -21.75 26.72
N VAL A 36 35.40 -20.56 27.24
CA VAL A 36 35.32 -19.92 28.58
C VAL A 36 34.13 -18.91 28.49
N GLY A 37 33.33 -18.58 29.51
CA GLY A 37 33.66 -17.79 30.71
C GLY A 37 32.97 -16.40 30.67
N ALA A 38 32.57 -15.88 31.85
CA ALA A 38 32.09 -14.49 32.12
C ALA A 38 30.62 -14.07 31.79
N THR A 39 29.75 -14.24 32.80
CA THR A 39 29.16 -13.14 33.61
C THR A 39 28.51 -11.90 32.97
N MET A 40 27.19 -11.77 33.23
CA MET A 40 26.31 -10.57 33.27
C MET A 40 26.99 -9.29 33.85
N PRO A 41 26.64 -8.04 33.46
CA PRO A 41 25.29 -7.50 33.77
C PRO A 41 24.68 -6.45 32.80
N ALA A 42 23.40 -6.15 33.03
CA ALA A 42 22.72 -4.94 32.52
C ALA A 42 23.28 -3.66 33.16
N PRO A 43 23.08 -2.49 32.54
CA PRO A 43 22.32 -1.48 33.29
C PRO A 43 21.43 -0.52 32.48
N ALA A 44 20.48 0.06 33.23
CA ALA A 44 19.97 1.43 33.16
C ALA A 44 19.18 1.94 31.93
N ALA A 45 17.95 2.33 32.24
CA ALA A 45 17.09 3.19 31.45
C ALA A 45 17.76 4.52 31.02
N SER A 46 17.33 5.05 29.86
CA SER A 46 17.33 6.48 29.61
C SER A 46 15.90 6.97 29.34
N SER A 47 15.57 8.09 29.99
CA SER A 47 14.27 8.74 29.97
C SER A 47 13.88 9.28 28.60
N GLY A 48 12.74 8.83 28.07
CA GLY A 48 12.11 9.42 26.88
C GLY A 48 11.55 10.82 27.18
N LYS A 49 12.39 11.85 27.05
CA LYS A 49 11.96 13.24 26.93
C LYS A 49 11.19 13.38 25.62
N GLY A 50 9.88 13.55 25.70
CA GLY A 50 9.00 13.64 24.52
C GLY A 50 9.09 15.02 23.89
N ASP A 51 9.89 15.15 22.82
CA ASP A 51 10.08 16.39 22.08
C ASP A 51 9.56 16.26 20.62
N GLY A 52 8.27 16.58 20.44
CA GLY A 52 7.73 17.29 19.26
C GLY A 52 7.69 16.59 17.89
N VAL A 53 6.94 17.06 16.88
CA VAL A 53 5.88 18.09 16.79
C VAL A 53 4.89 17.63 15.66
N THR A 54 3.82 18.29 15.21
CA THR A 54 3.48 19.72 15.02
C THR A 54 2.01 20.02 15.36
N ARG A 55 1.65 21.31 15.35
CA ARG A 55 0.26 21.79 15.17
C ARG A 55 0.02 22.14 13.70
N ARG A 56 -1.25 22.14 13.28
CA ARG A 56 -1.70 22.88 12.09
C ARG A 56 -1.47 24.38 12.32
N ASP A 57 -0.45 24.92 11.68
CA ASP A 57 -0.31 26.35 11.36
C ASP A 57 -0.06 26.47 9.85
N GLY A 58 -0.43 27.60 9.24
CA GLY A 58 -0.53 27.82 7.80
C GLY A 58 0.81 27.95 7.05
N GLY A 59 1.82 27.17 7.43
CA GLY A 59 3.17 27.22 6.87
C GLY A 59 3.32 26.51 5.52
N LYS A 60 4.22 27.05 4.67
CA LYS A 60 4.61 26.48 3.36
C LYS A 60 4.91 24.98 3.45
N HIS A 61 4.11 24.13 2.80
CA HIS A 61 4.38 22.70 2.72
C HIS A 61 5.65 22.40 1.89
N VAL A 62 6.74 22.08 2.58
CA VAL A 62 7.93 21.48 1.96
C VAL A 62 7.66 19.98 1.78
N HIS A 63 7.29 19.57 0.56
CA HIS A 63 6.86 18.20 0.24
C HIS A 63 8.02 17.19 0.08
N THR A 64 9.07 17.25 0.91
CA THR A 64 10.13 16.22 0.89
C THR A 64 9.63 14.92 1.51
N SER A 65 10.04 13.78 0.95
CA SER A 65 9.65 12.45 1.46
C SER A 65 10.18 12.19 2.86
N ALA A 66 11.38 12.66 3.18
CA ALA A 66 11.95 12.58 4.53
C ALA A 66 11.08 13.27 5.60
N ALA A 67 10.54 14.46 5.29
CA ALA A 67 9.65 15.19 6.22
C ALA A 67 8.31 14.46 6.41
N ARG A 68 7.76 13.82 5.37
CA ARG A 68 6.57 12.97 5.50
C ARG A 68 6.83 11.77 6.39
N LEU A 69 7.93 11.05 6.15
CA LEU A 69 8.30 9.85 6.93
C LEU A 69 8.46 10.16 8.43
N ALA A 70 9.05 11.32 8.77
CA ALA A 70 9.26 11.76 10.15
C ALA A 70 7.97 12.25 10.86
N ALA A 71 6.93 12.64 10.11
CA ALA A 71 5.68 13.15 10.66
C ALA A 71 4.63 12.05 10.94
N VAL A 72 4.93 10.78 10.67
CA VAL A 72 3.99 9.67 10.90
C VAL A 72 4.09 9.15 12.33
N HIS A 73 2.93 9.09 12.98
CA HIS A 73 2.73 8.58 14.34
C HIS A 73 1.86 7.31 14.30
N VAL A 74 2.14 6.37 15.20
CA VAL A 74 1.29 5.17 15.39
C VAL A 74 0.25 5.49 16.44
N VAL A 75 -0.98 5.74 15.98
CA VAL A 75 -2.13 6.12 16.82
C VAL A 75 -2.34 5.12 17.97
N THR A 76 -2.45 5.64 19.19
CA THR A 76 -2.77 4.86 20.39
C THR A 76 -4.29 4.73 20.59
N ALA A 77 -4.74 3.71 21.34
CA ALA A 77 -6.16 3.50 21.61
C ALA A 77 -6.83 4.73 22.26
N GLN A 78 -6.15 5.35 23.24
CA GLN A 78 -6.62 6.57 23.89
C GLN A 78 -6.81 7.73 22.89
N GLU A 79 -5.88 7.94 21.96
CA GLU A 79 -5.99 9.03 20.97
C GLU A 79 -7.10 8.80 19.95
N ALA A 80 -7.44 7.53 19.68
CA ALA A 80 -8.57 7.15 18.85
C ALA A 80 -9.91 7.37 19.57
N GLU A 81 -10.01 7.00 20.85
CA GLU A 81 -11.17 7.27 21.71
C GLU A 81 -11.41 8.77 21.92
N GLU A 82 -10.35 9.56 22.07
CA GLU A 82 -10.38 11.02 22.16
C GLU A 82 -10.70 11.72 20.82
N GLY A 83 -10.81 10.97 19.71
CA GLY A 83 -11.19 11.51 18.40
C GLY A 83 -10.16 12.51 17.80
N LYS A 84 -8.90 12.45 18.21
CA LYS A 84 -7.84 13.39 17.81
C LYS A 84 -7.52 13.35 16.31
N PHE A 85 -7.75 12.22 15.66
CA PHE A 85 -7.43 11.97 14.26
C PHE A 85 -8.68 11.60 13.46
N SER A 86 -8.80 12.13 12.24
CA SER A 86 -9.89 11.78 11.31
C SER A 86 -9.48 10.63 10.38
N ILE A 87 -10.46 9.94 9.79
CA ILE A 87 -10.23 8.91 8.77
C ILE A 87 -9.48 9.45 7.54
N GLU A 88 -9.61 10.74 7.24
CA GLU A 88 -8.87 11.41 6.15
C GLU A 88 -7.35 11.53 6.46
N ASP A 89 -6.94 11.46 7.73
CA ASP A 89 -5.55 11.53 8.16
C ASP A 89 -4.88 10.15 8.27
N VAL A 90 -5.65 9.07 8.16
CA VAL A 90 -5.13 7.70 8.23
C VAL A 90 -4.32 7.38 6.97
N VAL A 91 -3.06 7.01 7.21
CA VAL A 91 -2.10 6.60 6.19
C VAL A 91 -1.65 5.16 6.43
N LEU A 92 -1.35 4.45 5.35
CA LEU A 92 -0.79 3.11 5.35
C LEU A 92 0.58 3.11 4.68
N PRO A 93 1.53 2.27 5.13
CA PRO A 93 2.87 2.18 4.56
C PRO A 93 2.84 1.51 3.18
N MET A 94 3.66 2.04 2.26
CA MET A 94 4.11 1.32 1.07
C MET A 94 5.44 0.62 1.39
N PRO A 95 5.64 -0.65 0.97
CA PRO A 95 6.85 -1.41 1.30
C PRO A 95 8.17 -0.69 1.01
N GLY A 96 9.11 -0.79 1.96
CA GLY A 96 10.45 -0.25 1.85
C GLY A 96 11.17 -0.16 3.20
N VAL A 97 12.43 0.27 3.18
CA VAL A 97 13.33 0.18 4.34
C VAL A 97 13.04 1.20 5.46
N ARG A 98 12.43 2.35 5.14
CA ARG A 98 12.27 3.48 6.09
C ARG A 98 10.83 3.73 6.56
N VAL A 99 9.92 2.80 6.30
CA VAL A 99 8.52 2.89 6.75
C VAL A 99 8.31 2.10 8.04
N GLN A 100 7.42 2.62 8.89
CA GLN A 100 6.95 1.93 10.08
C GLN A 100 5.64 1.22 9.73
N TYR A 101 5.61 -0.10 9.91
CA TYR A 101 4.36 -0.85 9.78
C TYR A 101 3.45 -0.62 11.00
N PRO A 102 2.12 -0.66 10.83
CA PRO A 102 1.18 -0.56 11.92
C PRO A 102 1.43 -1.64 13.00
N LYS A 103 1.05 -1.35 14.24
CA LYS A 103 1.17 -2.28 15.38
C LYS A 103 -0.13 -3.05 15.70
N HIS A 104 -1.21 -2.76 14.98
CA HIS A 104 -2.49 -3.46 15.05
C HIS A 104 -2.55 -4.65 14.07
N SER A 105 -3.60 -5.46 14.15
CA SER A 105 -3.83 -6.70 13.36
C SER A 105 -3.70 -6.56 11.84
N THR A 106 -3.78 -5.35 11.30
CA THR A 106 -3.50 -5.09 9.87
C THR A 106 -2.05 -5.43 9.49
N ARG A 107 -1.09 -5.40 10.43
CA ARG A 107 0.27 -5.89 10.19
C ARG A 107 0.27 -7.34 9.74
N ASP A 108 -0.56 -8.18 10.35
CA ASP A 108 -0.59 -9.61 10.07
C ASP A 108 -1.15 -9.85 8.66
N VAL A 109 -2.07 -8.98 8.19
CA VAL A 109 -2.55 -8.96 6.80
C VAL A 109 -1.40 -8.60 5.85
N TYR A 110 -0.63 -7.54 6.13
CA TYR A 110 0.55 -7.17 5.33
C TYR A 110 1.55 -8.32 5.20
N MET A 111 1.92 -8.95 6.32
CA MET A 111 2.88 -10.05 6.35
C MET A 111 2.33 -11.29 5.63
N THR A 112 1.06 -11.63 5.85
CA THR A 112 0.43 -12.80 5.21
C THR A 112 0.31 -12.64 3.70
N THR A 113 -0.16 -11.48 3.22
CA THR A 113 -0.30 -11.22 1.77
C THR A 113 1.06 -11.17 1.09
N ALA A 114 2.05 -10.50 1.67
CA ALA A 114 3.40 -10.47 1.08
C ALA A 114 4.06 -11.85 1.09
N ALA A 115 3.89 -12.65 2.15
CA ALA A 115 4.41 -14.01 2.21
C ALA A 115 3.75 -14.95 1.17
N GLN A 116 2.46 -14.75 0.83
CA GLN A 116 1.79 -15.46 -0.27
C GLN A 116 2.45 -15.14 -1.63
N ASP A 117 2.88 -13.89 -1.82
CA ASP A 117 3.63 -13.45 -3.02
C ASP A 117 5.13 -13.80 -2.98
N GLY A 118 5.61 -14.47 -1.93
CA GLY A 118 7.03 -14.81 -1.74
C GLY A 118 7.92 -13.63 -1.35
N VAL A 119 7.32 -12.54 -0.83
CA VAL A 119 7.97 -11.28 -0.49
C VAL A 119 8.11 -11.13 1.03
N ASP A 120 9.34 -11.01 1.53
CA ASP A 120 9.61 -10.72 2.94
C ASP A 120 9.69 -9.19 3.17
N LEU A 121 8.68 -8.65 3.86
CA LEU A 121 8.61 -7.22 4.22
C LEU A 121 9.51 -6.83 5.39
N GLU A 122 9.99 -7.79 6.18
CA GLU A 122 10.83 -7.55 7.36
C GLU A 122 12.33 -7.69 7.05
N LEU A 123 12.68 -7.94 5.78
CA LEU A 123 14.04 -8.01 5.25
C LEU A 123 14.94 -9.01 6.01
N ARG A 124 14.34 -10.12 6.47
CA ARG A 124 15.05 -11.21 7.16
C ARG A 124 15.59 -12.26 6.17
N SER A 125 14.97 -12.34 5.01
CA SER A 125 15.26 -13.25 3.90
C SER A 125 16.09 -12.55 2.83
N PRO A 126 16.92 -13.27 2.05
CA PRO A 126 17.65 -12.67 0.93
C PRO A 126 16.68 -12.06 -0.11
N PRO A 127 17.08 -11.00 -0.81
CA PRO A 127 16.18 -10.26 -1.69
C PRO A 127 15.66 -11.14 -2.83
N ALA A 128 14.33 -11.20 -2.97
CA ALA A 128 13.63 -12.01 -3.98
C ALA A 128 14.09 -11.72 -5.43
N HIS A 129 14.60 -10.51 -5.69
CA HIS A 129 15.14 -10.11 -6.99
C HIS A 129 16.67 -9.93 -6.94
N LYS A 130 17.35 -10.62 -7.86
CA LYS A 130 18.82 -10.56 -8.03
C LYS A 130 19.35 -9.17 -8.42
N MET A 131 18.51 -8.32 -9.02
CA MET A 131 18.86 -6.94 -9.34
C MET A 131 18.41 -6.00 -8.22
N ARG A 132 19.38 -5.30 -7.62
CA ARG A 132 19.14 -4.37 -6.49
C ARG A 132 18.05 -3.33 -6.76
N VAL A 133 17.91 -2.85 -8.00
CA VAL A 133 16.88 -1.84 -8.39
C VAL A 133 15.44 -2.33 -8.13
N PHE A 134 15.22 -3.65 -8.16
CA PHE A 134 13.92 -4.28 -7.90
C PHE A 134 13.81 -4.91 -6.50
N ALA A 135 14.87 -4.88 -5.70
CA ALA A 135 14.83 -5.38 -4.32
C ALA A 135 14.16 -4.36 -3.39
N LEU A 136 13.32 -4.83 -2.45
CA LEU A 136 12.70 -3.96 -1.45
C LEU A 136 13.73 -3.18 -0.60
N GLU A 137 14.93 -3.73 -0.42
CA GLU A 137 16.07 -3.07 0.23
C GLU A 137 16.52 -1.76 -0.44
N ALA A 138 16.28 -1.60 -1.75
CA ALA A 138 16.58 -0.36 -2.46
C ALA A 138 15.42 0.65 -2.43
N LEU A 139 14.21 0.20 -2.06
CA LEU A 139 13.04 1.05 -1.97
C LEU A 139 12.97 1.71 -0.60
N GLY A 140 13.03 3.04 -0.58
CA GLY A 140 12.99 3.79 0.68
C GLY A 140 11.65 3.72 1.43
N GLY A 141 10.56 3.33 0.75
CA GLY A 141 9.19 3.40 1.25
C GLY A 141 8.65 4.84 1.38
N ASP A 142 7.33 4.98 1.43
CA ASP A 142 6.60 6.21 1.74
C ASP A 142 5.18 5.81 2.26
N TYR A 143 4.37 6.78 2.68
CA TYR A 143 3.03 6.52 3.20
C TYR A 143 1.93 7.01 2.23
N ARG A 144 0.83 6.23 2.13
CA ARG A 144 -0.31 6.54 1.26
C ARG A 144 -1.60 6.63 2.09
N ARG A 145 -2.37 7.71 1.88
CA ARG A 145 -3.69 7.88 2.51
C ARG A 145 -4.67 6.80 2.04
N VAL A 146 -5.49 6.30 2.98
CA VAL A 146 -6.52 5.28 2.69
C VAL A 146 -7.74 5.91 2.03
N VAL A 147 -8.21 7.03 2.59
CA VAL A 147 -9.38 7.77 2.10
C VAL A 147 -8.93 9.16 1.63
N MET A 148 -9.41 9.55 0.45
CA MET A 148 -9.16 10.87 -0.13
C MET A 148 -10.49 11.56 -0.42
N ARG A 149 -10.68 12.74 0.19
CA ARG A 149 -11.86 13.57 -0.05
C ARG A 149 -11.57 14.60 -1.16
N PRO A 150 -12.33 14.63 -2.26
CA PRO A 150 -12.18 15.66 -3.28
C PRO A 150 -12.57 17.03 -2.71
N ARG A 151 -11.92 18.09 -3.21
CA ARG A 151 -12.22 19.50 -2.89
C ARG A 151 -12.81 20.16 -4.13
N GLY A 152 -13.83 20.99 -3.96
CA GLY A 152 -14.54 21.61 -5.09
C GLY A 152 -15.26 20.59 -5.97
N PHE A 153 -16.01 19.68 -5.35
CA PHE A 153 -16.83 18.70 -6.08
C PHE A 153 -18.20 19.31 -6.42
N GLU A 154 -18.40 19.60 -7.69
CA GLU A 154 -19.67 20.06 -8.27
C GLU A 154 -20.18 18.98 -9.23
N TRP A 155 -21.51 18.80 -9.29
CA TRP A 155 -22.15 17.81 -10.15
C TRP A 155 -23.52 18.29 -10.61
N GLU A 156 -23.90 17.89 -11.81
CA GLU A 156 -25.22 18.14 -12.40
C GLU A 156 -25.71 16.85 -13.08
N LEU A 157 -27.02 16.60 -13.05
CA LEU A 157 -27.63 15.42 -13.68
C LEU A 157 -28.36 15.83 -14.97
N ILE A 158 -27.63 15.77 -16.09
CA ILE A 158 -28.16 16.08 -17.42
C ILE A 158 -28.74 14.82 -18.05
N ARG A 159 -29.95 14.91 -18.62
CA ARG A 159 -30.56 13.85 -19.42
C ARG A 159 -30.34 14.14 -20.91
N TYR A 160 -29.67 13.23 -21.60
CA TYR A 160 -29.44 13.30 -23.04
C TYR A 160 -30.02 12.06 -23.74
N SER A 161 -30.26 12.17 -25.05
CA SER A 161 -30.80 11.06 -25.88
C SER A 161 -29.83 10.59 -26.96
N ASP A 162 -28.94 11.47 -27.44
CA ASP A 162 -27.92 11.14 -28.45
C ASP A 162 -26.55 10.96 -27.76
N PRO A 163 -25.87 9.81 -27.91
CA PRO A 163 -24.54 9.60 -27.34
C PRO A 163 -23.42 10.46 -27.96
N ASN A 164 -23.67 11.14 -29.09
CA ASN A 164 -22.72 12.05 -29.74
C ASN A 164 -23.06 13.54 -29.54
N ASP A 165 -23.79 13.88 -28.47
CA ASP A 165 -24.11 15.27 -28.13
C ASP A 165 -22.89 15.98 -27.51
N ASP A 166 -22.09 16.62 -28.38
CA ASP A 166 -20.89 17.40 -27.99
C ASP A 166 -21.20 18.59 -27.05
N SER A 167 -22.48 18.98 -26.88
CA SER A 167 -22.85 20.11 -26.02
C SER A 167 -22.73 19.84 -24.51
N LEU A 168 -22.63 18.57 -24.11
CA LEU A 168 -22.63 18.16 -22.70
C LEU A 168 -21.38 18.63 -21.93
N LEU A 169 -20.22 18.66 -22.57
CA LEU A 169 -18.94 19.07 -21.96
C LEU A 169 -18.03 19.75 -22.98
N GLN A 170 -18.02 21.08 -22.99
CA GLN A 170 -17.12 21.85 -23.84
C GLN A 170 -15.64 21.67 -23.44
N SER A 171 -14.79 21.39 -24.43
CA SER A 171 -13.35 21.35 -24.21
C SER A 171 -12.76 22.77 -23.99
N PRO A 172 -11.64 22.92 -23.25
CA PRO A 172 -10.97 24.22 -23.10
C PRO A 172 -10.54 24.83 -24.45
N LEU A 173 -10.16 23.99 -25.42
CA LEU A 173 -9.76 24.41 -26.76
C LEU A 173 -10.95 25.01 -27.54
N GLU A 174 -12.10 24.34 -27.49
CA GLU A 174 -13.32 24.79 -28.13
C GLU A 174 -13.81 26.12 -27.55
N ARG A 175 -13.78 26.26 -26.22
CA ARG A 175 -14.09 27.54 -25.55
C ARG A 175 -13.18 28.67 -26.02
N LEU A 176 -11.88 28.42 -26.21
CA LEU A 176 -10.94 29.41 -26.76
C LEU A 176 -11.27 29.77 -28.22
N HIS A 177 -11.58 28.79 -29.07
CA HIS A 177 -11.97 29.06 -30.46
C HIS A 177 -13.28 29.87 -30.54
N GLN A 178 -14.29 29.56 -29.71
CA GLN A 178 -15.52 30.34 -29.63
C GLN A 178 -15.27 31.80 -29.22
N LEU A 179 -14.42 32.03 -28.21
CA LEU A 179 -14.04 33.39 -27.79
C LEU A 179 -13.25 34.15 -28.87
N GLN A 180 -12.35 33.48 -29.59
CA GLN A 180 -11.60 34.08 -30.69
C GLN A 180 -12.52 34.47 -31.86
N GLN A 181 -13.47 33.61 -32.23
CA GLN A 181 -14.48 33.92 -33.25
C GLN A 181 -15.37 35.10 -32.82
N GLN A 182 -15.79 35.15 -31.55
CA GLN A 182 -16.56 36.29 -31.03
C GLN A 182 -15.79 37.61 -31.09
N GLN A 183 -14.48 37.61 -30.79
CA GLN A 183 -13.65 38.82 -30.92
C GLN A 183 -13.53 39.27 -32.39
N GLN A 184 -13.25 38.35 -33.31
CA GLN A 184 -13.17 38.64 -34.74
C GLN A 184 -14.49 39.19 -35.31
N LEU A 185 -15.63 38.71 -34.82
CA LEU A 185 -16.96 39.23 -35.19
C LEU A 185 -17.24 40.62 -34.60
N GLN A 186 -16.69 40.95 -33.43
CA GLN A 186 -16.79 42.30 -32.84
C GLN A 186 -15.89 43.31 -33.55
N GLU A 187 -14.69 42.90 -33.97
CA GLU A 187 -13.76 43.73 -34.77
C GLU A 187 -14.22 43.93 -36.23
N ALA A 188 -15.12 43.06 -36.73
CA ALA A 188 -15.72 43.15 -38.07
C ALA A 188 -17.10 43.85 -38.09
N GLY A 189 -17.55 44.41 -36.97
CA GLY A 189 -18.69 45.35 -36.93
C GLY A 189 -18.34 46.70 -37.57
N PRO A 190 -19.33 47.45 -38.09
CA PRO A 190 -19.11 48.58 -39.02
C PRO A 190 -18.47 49.83 -38.39
#